data_AF-A0A4Q8L6J2-F1
#
_entry.id   AF-A0A4Q8L6J2-F1
#
_cell.length_a   1.000
_cell.length_b   1.000
_cell.length_c   1.000
_cell.angle_alpha   90.00
_cell.angle_beta   90.00
_cell.angle_gamma   90.00
#
_symmetry.space_group_name_H-M   'P 1'
#
loop_
_entity.id
_entity.type
_entity.pdbx_description
1 polymer ?
#
loop_
_entity_poly.entity_id
_entity_poly.type
_entity_poly.pdbx_seq_one_letter_code
_entity_poly.pdbx_strand_id
1 'polypeptide(L)'
;MSDPTPGLNMIRTGPRGGVPLLFLHALGLDLSVWEQQIHAFARDRDVVAIDLPGHGRSSHGQEAPSFAGFAEALVALLGALRTGPVDVVGISVGGMIAQTLAVTLPTQVRSLTLVATSCTFSDAVRQLLRQRADTARAIGMEGIAPLHIAR
;
A
#
# COMPACT_ATOMS: atom_id res chain seq x y z
N MET A 1 -24.45 -1.34 -10.48
CA MET A 1 -23.38 -0.36 -10.23
C MET A 1 -22.07 -1.11 -10.43
N SER A 2 -21.31 -0.75 -11.46
CA SER A 2 -20.03 -1.38 -11.76
C SER A 2 -19.04 -1.14 -10.62
N ASP A 3 -18.22 -2.14 -10.29
CA ASP A 3 -17.10 -1.99 -9.36
C ASP A 3 -16.23 -0.82 -9.80
N PRO A 4 -16.14 0.27 -9.00
CA PRO A 4 -15.44 1.47 -9.42
C PRO A 4 -13.90 1.31 -9.34
N THR A 5 -13.42 0.17 -8.84
CA THR A 5 -12.00 -0.20 -8.80
C THR A 5 -11.78 -1.66 -9.19
N PRO A 6 -12.01 -2.03 -10.48
CA PRO A 6 -11.95 -3.42 -10.91
C PRO A 6 -10.62 -4.06 -10.50
N GLY A 7 -10.70 -5.11 -9.69
CA GLY A 7 -9.53 -5.90 -9.28
C GLY A 7 -8.80 -5.40 -8.04
N LEU A 8 -9.26 -4.35 -7.35
CA LEU A 8 -8.74 -4.02 -6.01
C LEU A 8 -9.65 -4.60 -4.91
N ASN A 9 -9.07 -5.41 -4.03
CA ASN A 9 -9.73 -5.77 -2.78
C ASN A 9 -9.54 -4.65 -1.75
N MET A 10 -10.62 -4.27 -1.09
CA MET A 10 -10.60 -3.22 -0.08
C MET A 10 -11.63 -3.43 1.03
N ILE A 11 -11.33 -2.84 2.18
CA ILE A 11 -12.29 -2.58 3.25
C ILE A 11 -12.46 -1.07 3.35
N ARG A 12 -13.73 -0.63 3.42
CA ARG A 12 -14.07 0.76 3.74
C ARG A 12 -15.16 0.83 4.81
N THR A 13 -14.81 1.26 6.01
CA THR A 13 -15.69 1.22 7.19
C THR A 13 -15.65 2.52 8.01
N GLY A 14 -16.52 2.65 9.00
CA GLY A 14 -16.65 3.83 9.87
C GLY A 14 -17.48 4.98 9.29
N PRO A 15 -17.67 6.06 10.06
CA PRO A 15 -18.55 7.18 9.69
C PRO A 15 -18.00 7.96 8.48
N ARG A 16 -18.89 8.34 7.56
CA ARG A 16 -18.57 9.20 6.41
C ARG A 16 -18.68 10.68 6.78
N GLY A 17 -17.97 11.55 6.04
CA GLY A 17 -18.07 13.01 6.17
C GLY A 17 -16.89 13.67 6.90
N GLY A 18 -16.03 12.87 7.56
CA GLY A 18 -14.72 13.30 8.03
C GLY A 18 -13.62 13.10 7.00
N VAL A 19 -12.38 13.44 7.35
CA VAL A 19 -11.21 13.13 6.53
C VAL A 19 -10.94 11.62 6.57
N PRO A 20 -10.89 10.92 5.43
CA PRO A 20 -10.60 9.49 5.42
C PRO A 20 -9.18 9.16 5.85
N LEU A 21 -9.02 7.95 6.38
CA LEU A 21 -7.74 7.35 6.75
C LEU A 21 -7.46 6.16 5.82
N LEU A 22 -6.43 6.29 4.97
CA LEU A 22 -6.01 5.27 4.02
C LEU A 22 -4.81 4.47 4.56
N PHE A 23 -4.95 3.15 4.65
CA PHE A 23 -3.90 2.23 5.07
C PHE A 23 -3.28 1.47 3.89
N LEU A 24 -1.94 1.47 3.81
CA LEU A 24 -1.15 0.77 2.80
C LEU A 24 -0.17 -0.22 3.47
N HIS A 25 -0.28 -1.51 3.15
CA HIS A 25 0.51 -2.59 3.77
C HIS A 25 1.94 -2.71 3.20
N ALA A 26 2.76 -3.58 3.81
CA ALA A 26 4.11 -3.89 3.36
C ALA A 26 4.13 -4.99 2.28
N LEU A 27 5.26 -5.13 1.57
CA LEU A 27 5.47 -6.20 0.61
C LEU A 27 5.27 -7.58 1.26
N GLY A 28 4.56 -8.47 0.56
CA GLY A 28 4.30 -9.83 1.04
C GLY A 28 3.23 -9.94 2.13
N LEU A 29 2.57 -8.84 2.48
CA LEU A 29 1.39 -8.80 3.34
C LEU A 29 0.14 -8.42 2.51
N ASP A 30 -0.97 -8.26 3.20
CA ASP A 30 -2.25 -7.77 2.68
C ASP A 30 -2.89 -6.81 3.70
N LEU A 31 -4.11 -6.33 3.42
CA LEU A 31 -4.82 -5.36 4.25
C LEU A 31 -5.10 -5.85 5.68
N SER A 32 -5.05 -7.16 5.95
CA SER A 32 -5.34 -7.73 7.28
C SER A 32 -4.32 -7.33 8.34
N VAL A 33 -3.10 -6.90 7.94
CA VAL A 33 -2.10 -6.36 8.86
C VAL A 33 -2.62 -5.16 9.67
N TRP A 34 -3.65 -4.48 9.16
CA TRP A 34 -4.27 -3.32 9.78
C TRP A 34 -5.54 -3.64 10.58
N GLU A 35 -5.93 -4.90 10.75
CA GLU A 35 -7.21 -5.28 11.37
C GLU A 35 -7.49 -4.53 12.69
N GLN A 36 -6.51 -4.53 13.60
CA GLN A 36 -6.64 -3.85 14.90
C GLN A 36 -6.78 -2.33 14.75
N GLN A 37 -6.03 -1.72 13.83
CA GLN A 37 -6.09 -0.28 13.57
C GLN A 37 -7.41 0.09 12.89
N ILE A 38 -7.89 -0.72 11.94
CA ILE A 38 -9.19 -0.56 11.30
C ILE A 38 -10.28 -0.57 12.37
N HIS A 39 -10.29 -1.57 13.27
CA HIS A 39 -11.28 -1.63 14.36
C HIS A 39 -11.22 -0.43 15.31
N ALA A 40 -10.02 0.09 15.60
CA ALA A 40 -9.86 1.23 16.49
C ALA A 40 -10.35 2.54 15.84
N PHE A 41 -9.91 2.84 14.63
CA PHE A 41 -10.19 4.11 13.94
C PHE A 41 -11.57 4.14 13.25
N ALA A 42 -12.16 2.99 12.92
CA ALA A 42 -13.49 2.97 12.31
C ALA A 42 -14.61 3.44 13.25
N ARG A 43 -14.31 3.62 14.55
CA ARG A 43 -15.27 4.17 15.53
C ARG A 43 -15.66 5.61 15.21
N ASP A 44 -14.74 6.38 14.67
CA ASP A 44 -14.88 7.83 14.48
C ASP A 44 -14.33 8.35 13.13
N ARG A 45 -13.68 7.50 12.32
CA ARG A 45 -13.13 7.86 11.01
C ARG A 45 -13.62 6.99 9.87
N ASP A 46 -13.68 7.59 8.67
CA ASP A 46 -13.81 6.87 7.40
C ASP A 46 -12.50 6.14 7.10
N VAL A 47 -12.41 4.86 7.44
CA VAL A 47 -11.21 4.04 7.24
C VAL A 47 -11.30 3.33 5.90
N VAL A 48 -10.24 3.44 5.10
CA VAL A 48 -10.01 2.71 3.85
C VAL A 48 -8.72 1.89 4.03
N ALA A 49 -8.78 0.59 3.79
CA ALA A 49 -7.60 -0.27 3.71
C ALA A 49 -7.70 -1.11 2.44
N ILE A 50 -6.60 -1.25 1.71
CA ILE A 50 -6.59 -1.98 0.44
C ILE A 50 -5.52 -3.05 0.43
N ASP A 51 -5.77 -4.09 -0.35
CA ASP A 51 -4.70 -4.92 -0.87
C ASP A 51 -4.08 -4.20 -2.06
N LEU A 52 -2.77 -3.94 -2.00
CA LEU A 52 -2.03 -3.38 -3.12
C LEU A 52 -2.13 -4.32 -4.33
N PRO A 53 -2.09 -3.80 -5.57
CA PRO A 53 -2.04 -4.63 -6.78
C PRO A 53 -1.04 -5.80 -6.65
N GLY A 54 -1.50 -7.02 -7.00
CA GLY A 54 -0.74 -8.26 -6.88
C GLY A 54 -0.55 -8.81 -5.46
N HIS A 55 -1.28 -8.30 -4.47
CA HIS A 55 -1.25 -8.78 -3.09
C HIS A 55 -2.66 -9.19 -2.63
N GLY A 56 -2.70 -10.05 -1.59
CA GLY A 56 -3.96 -10.51 -1.00
C GLY A 56 -4.94 -11.02 -2.05
N ARG A 57 -6.09 -10.35 -2.13
CA ARG A 57 -7.16 -10.65 -3.10
C ARG A 57 -7.24 -9.65 -4.27
N SER A 58 -6.33 -8.66 -4.32
CA SER A 58 -6.22 -7.76 -5.47
C SER A 58 -5.60 -8.49 -6.66
N SER A 59 -6.11 -8.23 -7.85
CA SER A 59 -5.54 -8.76 -9.08
C SER A 59 -4.13 -8.21 -9.31
N HIS A 60 -3.33 -8.96 -10.07
CA HIS A 60 -2.11 -8.40 -10.65
C HIS A 60 -2.50 -7.31 -11.67
N GLY A 61 -1.78 -6.19 -11.65
CA GLY A 61 -1.86 -5.21 -12.74
C GLY A 61 -1.35 -5.80 -14.05
N GLN A 62 -1.69 -5.19 -15.19
CA GLN A 62 -1.18 -5.63 -16.50
C GLN A 62 0.29 -5.26 -16.71
N GLU A 63 0.73 -4.19 -16.07
CA GLU A 63 2.09 -3.65 -16.18
C GLU A 63 2.99 -4.12 -15.03
N ALA A 64 4.30 -4.04 -15.26
CA ALA A 64 5.28 -4.29 -14.21
C ALA A 64 5.08 -3.30 -13.04
N PRO A 65 5.18 -3.76 -11.78
CA PRO A 65 4.91 -2.92 -10.62
C PRO A 65 5.92 -1.76 -10.55
N SER A 66 5.40 -0.54 -10.40
CA SER A 66 6.18 0.67 -10.19
C SER A 66 5.50 1.57 -9.16
N PHE A 67 6.27 2.40 -8.46
CA PHE A 67 5.69 3.34 -7.47
C PHE A 67 4.72 4.33 -8.13
N ALA A 68 4.99 4.75 -9.37
CA ALA A 68 4.08 5.59 -10.15
C ALA A 68 2.76 4.85 -10.45
N GLY A 69 2.82 3.60 -10.92
CA GLY A 69 1.63 2.80 -11.18
C GLY A 69 0.81 2.51 -9.93
N PHE A 70 1.47 2.27 -8.77
CA PHE A 70 0.76 2.18 -7.49
C PHE A 70 0.08 3.49 -7.11
N ALA A 71 0.75 4.63 -7.27
CA ALA A 71 0.15 5.93 -7.00
C ALA A 71 -1.06 6.20 -7.92
N GLU A 72 -0.96 5.90 -9.22
CA GLU A 72 -2.07 6.00 -10.19
C GLU A 72 -3.28 5.14 -9.79
N ALA A 73 -3.04 3.90 -9.34
CA ALA A 73 -4.11 3.05 -8.83
C ALA A 73 -4.80 3.67 -7.59
N LEU A 74 -4.03 4.30 -6.70
CA LEU A 74 -4.59 5.03 -5.56
C LEU A 74 -5.35 6.28 -5.98
N VAL A 75 -4.91 7.00 -7.01
CA VAL A 75 -5.66 8.13 -7.59
C VAL A 75 -7.01 7.65 -8.10
N ALA A 76 -7.02 6.57 -8.88
CA ALA A 76 -8.24 5.99 -9.42
C ALA A 76 -9.19 5.55 -8.28
N LEU A 77 -8.66 4.91 -7.25
CA LEU A 77 -9.40 4.54 -6.04
C LEU A 77 -10.04 5.76 -5.35
N LEU A 78 -9.27 6.83 -5.08
CA LEU A 78 -9.81 8.01 -4.41
C LEU A 78 -10.89 8.71 -5.26
N GLY A 79 -10.70 8.76 -6.58
CA GLY A 79 -11.69 9.25 -7.53
C GLY A 79 -12.97 8.41 -7.53
N ALA A 80 -12.83 7.09 -7.58
CA ALA A 80 -13.93 6.12 -7.49
C ALA A 80 -14.72 6.25 -6.19
N LEU A 81 -14.02 6.41 -5.06
CA LEU A 81 -14.61 6.60 -3.74
C LEU A 81 -15.19 8.00 -3.52
N ARG A 82 -14.95 8.93 -4.48
CA ARG A 82 -15.32 10.34 -4.44
C ARG A 82 -14.92 10.99 -3.12
N THR A 83 -13.69 10.75 -2.72
CA THR A 83 -13.18 11.19 -1.42
C THR A 83 -11.81 11.84 -1.55
N GLY A 84 -11.39 12.52 -0.49
CA GLY A 84 -10.18 13.33 -0.49
C GLY A 84 -10.42 14.73 0.07
N PRO A 85 -9.37 15.38 0.58
CA PRO A 85 -8.04 14.83 0.83
C PRO A 85 -8.06 13.73 1.91
N VAL A 86 -7.04 12.88 1.96
CA VAL A 86 -6.95 11.75 2.93
C VAL A 86 -5.70 11.84 3.80
N ASP A 87 -5.76 11.26 5.00
CA ASP A 87 -4.54 10.92 5.74
C ASP A 87 -4.07 9.53 5.29
N VAL A 88 -2.77 9.37 5.03
CA VAL A 88 -2.22 8.09 4.58
C VAL A 88 -1.29 7.52 5.64
N VAL A 89 -1.49 6.25 5.99
CA VAL A 89 -0.60 5.48 6.84
C VAL A 89 -0.01 4.36 5.99
N GLY A 90 1.32 4.36 5.85
CA GLY A 90 2.03 3.38 5.02
C GLY A 90 3.18 2.73 5.75
N ILE A 91 3.25 1.39 5.68
CA ILE A 91 4.37 0.62 6.23
C ILE A 91 5.29 0.12 5.12
N SER A 92 6.62 0.30 5.29
CA SER A 92 7.64 -0.18 4.36
C SER A 92 7.33 0.25 2.91
N VAL A 93 7.11 -0.67 1.97
CA VAL A 93 6.70 -0.36 0.59
C VAL A 93 5.43 0.48 0.53
N GLY A 94 4.45 0.25 1.40
CA GLY A 94 3.26 1.11 1.51
C GLY A 94 3.60 2.56 1.87
N GLY A 95 4.64 2.78 2.68
CA GLY A 95 5.15 4.12 2.99
C GLY A 95 5.89 4.76 1.81
N MET A 96 6.55 3.97 0.96
CA MET A 96 7.16 4.48 -0.28
C MET A 96 6.08 4.93 -1.26
N ILE A 97 5.03 4.11 -1.43
CA ILE A 97 3.87 4.43 -2.27
C ILE A 97 3.15 5.69 -1.75
N ALA A 98 2.96 5.80 -0.43
CA ALA A 98 2.33 6.97 0.19
C ALA A 98 3.08 8.27 -0.12
N GLN A 99 4.42 8.24 -0.07
CA GLN A 99 5.26 9.38 -0.44
C GLN A 99 5.12 9.71 -1.93
N THR A 100 5.11 8.70 -2.81
CA THR A 100 4.88 8.92 -4.24
C THR A 100 3.52 9.55 -4.50
N LEU A 101 2.44 9.04 -3.87
CA LEU A 101 1.10 9.63 -3.98
C LEU A 101 1.07 11.09 -3.54
N ALA A 102 1.72 11.43 -2.42
CA ALA A 102 1.75 12.80 -1.91
C ALA A 102 2.50 13.77 -2.84
N VAL A 103 3.55 13.30 -3.52
CA VAL A 103 4.26 14.11 -4.53
C VAL A 103 3.45 14.23 -5.81
N THR A 104 2.78 13.16 -6.25
CA THR A 104 1.97 13.14 -7.48
C THR A 104 0.67 13.93 -7.33
N LEU A 105 0.01 13.89 -6.17
CA LEU A 105 -1.25 14.57 -5.87
C LEU A 105 -1.22 15.25 -4.49
N PRO A 106 -0.46 16.34 -4.32
CA PRO A 106 -0.30 17.00 -3.02
C PRO A 106 -1.61 17.53 -2.46
N THR A 107 -2.60 17.85 -3.30
CA THR A 107 -3.91 18.34 -2.86
C THR A 107 -4.83 17.25 -2.35
N GLN A 108 -4.53 15.97 -2.62
CA GLN A 108 -5.33 14.82 -2.19
C GLN A 108 -4.77 14.12 -0.95
N VAL A 109 -3.58 14.51 -0.49
CA VAL A 109 -2.94 13.96 0.71
C VAL A 109 -2.84 15.06 1.77
N ARG A 110 -3.59 14.92 2.85
CA ARG A 110 -3.58 15.87 3.97
C ARG A 110 -2.40 15.61 4.91
N SER A 111 -2.09 14.35 5.18
CA SER A 111 -0.99 13.97 6.07
C SER A 111 -0.42 12.59 5.73
N LEU A 112 0.82 12.35 6.15
CA LEU A 112 1.52 11.07 6.00
C LEU A 112 1.99 10.55 7.36
N THR A 113 1.71 9.28 7.63
CA THR A 113 2.34 8.50 8.70
C THR A 113 3.20 7.40 8.06
N LEU A 114 4.52 7.51 8.24
CA LEU A 114 5.52 6.66 7.59
C LEU A 114 6.12 5.67 8.59
N VAL A 115 5.84 4.38 8.42
CA VAL A 115 6.24 3.32 9.37
C VAL A 115 7.29 2.43 8.72
N ALA A 116 8.48 2.30 9.32
CA ALA A 116 9.54 1.40 8.87
C ALA A 116 9.81 1.45 7.35
N THR A 117 9.93 2.65 6.80
CA THR A 117 10.04 2.92 5.35
C THR A 117 11.22 3.86 5.07
N SER A 118 11.50 4.10 3.79
CA SER A 118 12.52 5.06 3.33
C SER A 118 12.04 5.75 2.05
N CYS A 119 12.51 6.97 1.78
CA CYS A 119 12.28 7.65 0.50
C CYS A 119 13.26 7.18 -0.60
N THR A 120 14.37 6.56 -0.21
CA THR A 120 15.41 6.08 -1.13
C THR A 120 16.26 4.98 -0.47
N PHE A 121 17.05 4.29 -1.28
CA PHE A 121 18.05 3.32 -0.83
C PHE A 121 19.39 3.62 -1.48
N SER A 122 20.48 3.32 -0.78
CA SER A 122 21.83 3.33 -1.37
C SER A 122 21.94 2.26 -2.48
N ASP A 123 22.90 2.41 -3.38
CA ASP A 123 23.09 1.45 -4.47
C ASP A 123 23.36 0.03 -3.96
N ALA A 124 24.11 -0.10 -2.86
CA ALA A 124 24.34 -1.38 -2.20
C ALA A 124 23.04 -2.04 -1.73
N VAL A 125 22.14 -1.28 -1.09
CA VAL A 125 20.84 -1.80 -0.65
C VAL A 125 19.95 -2.12 -1.85
N ARG A 126 19.94 -1.29 -2.89
CA ARG A 126 19.20 -1.57 -4.14
C ARG A 126 19.67 -2.86 -4.79
N GLN A 127 20.98 -3.10 -4.83
CA GLN A 127 21.56 -4.34 -5.37
C GLN A 127 21.14 -5.55 -4.55
N LEU A 128 21.18 -5.46 -3.21
CA LEU A 128 20.71 -6.52 -2.33
C LEU A 128 19.23 -6.85 -2.54
N LEU A 129 18.37 -5.83 -2.67
CA LEU A 129 16.95 -6.03 -2.93
C LEU A 129 16.70 -6.70 -4.29
N ARG A 130 17.48 -6.34 -5.33
CA ARG A 130 17.42 -7.02 -6.64
C ARG A 130 17.83 -8.48 -6.53
N GLN A 131 18.94 -8.77 -5.85
CA GLN A 131 19.40 -10.15 -5.63
C GLN A 131 18.34 -11.00 -4.89
N ARG A 132 17.66 -10.42 -3.90
CA ARG A 132 16.54 -11.08 -3.21
C ARG A 132 15.39 -11.37 -4.16
N ALA A 133 15.01 -10.40 -5.00
CA ALA A 133 13.97 -10.60 -6.00
C ALA A 133 14.36 -11.68 -7.03
N ASP A 134 15.60 -11.70 -7.49
CA ASP A 134 16.11 -12.70 -8.43
C ASP A 134 16.14 -14.10 -7.78
N THR A 135 16.54 -14.19 -6.52
CA THR A 135 16.49 -15.44 -5.74
C THR A 135 15.06 -15.94 -5.60
N ALA A 136 14.12 -15.06 -5.24
CA ALA A 136 12.71 -15.41 -5.11
C ALA A 136 12.12 -15.91 -6.45
N ARG A 137 12.52 -15.33 -7.59
CA ARG A 137 12.11 -15.81 -8.92
C ARG A 137 12.73 -17.15 -9.29
N ALA A 138 13.99 -17.37 -8.91
CA ALA A 138 14.73 -18.57 -9.29
C ALA A 138 14.28 -19.80 -8.49
N ILE A 139 14.16 -19.67 -7.16
CA ILE A 139 13.97 -20.81 -6.25
C ILE A 139 12.84 -20.56 -5.22
N GLY A 140 11.98 -19.57 -5.45
CA GLY A 140 10.82 -19.29 -4.60
C GLY A 140 11.17 -18.57 -3.30
N MET A 141 10.13 -18.33 -2.48
CA MET A 141 10.24 -17.60 -1.21
C MET A 141 11.11 -18.32 -0.17
N GLU A 142 11.24 -19.64 -0.26
CA GLU A 142 12.13 -20.44 0.59
C GLU A 142 13.59 -19.98 0.51
N GLY A 143 14.03 -19.55 -0.68
CA GLY A 143 15.39 -19.05 -0.90
C GLY A 143 15.71 -17.75 -0.16
N ILE A 144 14.69 -17.00 0.29
CA ILE A 144 14.88 -15.74 1.01
C ILE A 144 14.37 -15.78 2.45
N ALA A 145 13.65 -16.82 2.86
CA ALA A 145 13.09 -16.96 4.21
C ALA A 145 14.16 -16.94 5.33
N PRO A 146 15.32 -17.63 5.22
CA PRO A 146 16.36 -17.59 6.25
C PRO A 146 16.90 -16.18 6.53
N LEU A 147 16.90 -15.30 5.53
CA LEU A 147 17.37 -13.91 5.66
C LEU A 147 16.43 -13.02 6.50
N HIS A 148 15.21 -13.48 6.78
CA HIS A 148 14.16 -12.68 7.44
C HIS A 148 13.63 -13.34 8.74
N ILE A 149 13.85 -14.65 8.92
CA ILE A 149 13.34 -15.43 10.07
C ILE A 149 14.48 -15.85 11.03
N ALA A 150 15.75 -15.75 10.62
CA ALA A 150 16.86 -16.00 11.53
C ALA A 150 16.87 -14.95 12.66
N ARG A 151 16.64 -15.44 13.88
CA ARG A 151 16.78 -14.70 15.14
C ARG A 151 18.22 -14.76 15.62
#